data_AF-A0A964D4N1-F1
#
_entry.id   AF-A0A964D4N1-F1
#
_cell.length_a   1.000
_cell.length_b   1.000
_cell.length_c   1.000
_cell.angle_alpha   90.00
_cell.angle_beta   90.00
_cell.angle_gamma   90.00
#
_symmetry.space_group_name_H-M   'P 1'
#
loop_
_entity.id
_entity.type
_entity.pdbx_description
1 polymer ?
#
loop_
_entity_poly.entity_id
_entity_poly.type
_entity_poly.pdbx_seq_one_letter_code
_entity_poly.pdbx_strand_id
1 'polypeptide(L)'
;MFVLEFKAIGKLNQYAAIDEAVRTAQFVRNKCIRFWIDNRGVGQKDLYRHSTALREEFAFVKDLNSSACQASVERAYSAIARFYDNCKKAVPGKKGYPTFKKNSRSVEYKVSGWKLSETRKQI
;
A
#
# COMPACT_ATOMS: atom_id res chain seq x y z
N MET A 1 -11.82 -15.57 6.00
CA MET A 1 -11.39 -14.28 6.61
C MET A 1 -12.64 -13.56 7.06
N PHE A 2 -12.83 -13.36 8.36
CA PHE A 2 -13.94 -12.54 8.87
C PHE A 2 -13.57 -11.07 8.76
N VAL A 3 -14.43 -10.27 8.13
CA VAL A 3 -14.24 -8.84 7.95
C VAL A 3 -15.37 -8.14 8.70
N LEU A 4 -15.02 -7.25 9.62
CA LEU A 4 -15.97 -6.37 10.27
C LEU A 4 -15.83 -4.98 9.65
N GLU A 5 -16.93 -4.47 9.09
CA GLU A 5 -16.98 -3.16 8.46
C GLU A 5 -17.80 -2.21 9.32
N PHE A 6 -17.26 -1.00 9.54
CA PHE A 6 -17.90 0.02 10.34
C PHE A 6 -17.85 1.36 9.59
N LYS A 7 -18.89 2.17 9.73
CA LYS A 7 -18.85 3.57 9.29
C LYS A 7 -18.10 4.38 10.35
N ALA A 8 -17.04 5.06 9.94
CA ALA A 8 -16.31 5.98 10.81
C ALA A 8 -17.09 7.29 10.94
N ILE A 9 -17.53 7.62 12.16
CA ILE A 9 -18.04 8.94 12.51
C ILE A 9 -16.86 9.71 13.12
N GLY A 10 -16.39 10.74 12.41
CA GLY A 10 -15.22 11.52 12.78
C GLY A 10 -15.47 13.01 12.72
N LYS A 11 -14.55 13.77 13.28
CA LYS A 11 -14.47 15.23 13.13
C LYS A 11 -13.83 15.58 11.78
N LEU A 12 -14.03 16.81 11.32
CA LEU A 12 -13.49 17.29 10.03
C LEU A 12 -11.96 17.09 9.91
N ASN A 13 -11.22 17.37 10.98
CA ASN A 13 -9.77 17.15 11.03
C ASN A 13 -9.37 15.67 10.92
N GLN A 14 -10.17 14.74 11.46
CA GLN A 14 -9.93 13.31 11.34
C GLN A 14 -10.17 12.82 9.91
N TYR A 15 -11.20 13.33 9.24
CA TYR A 15 -11.42 13.03 7.83
C TYR A 15 -10.30 13.59 6.94
N ALA A 16 -9.83 14.81 7.22
CA ALA A 16 -8.68 15.38 6.51
C ALA A 16 -7.42 14.52 6.67
N ALA A 17 -7.14 14.03 7.89
CA ALA A 17 -6.01 13.14 8.15
C ALA A 17 -6.15 11.78 7.43
N ILE A 18 -7.38 11.24 7.33
CA ILE A 18 -7.64 10.02 6.54
C ILE A 18 -7.37 10.27 5.05
N ASP A 19 -7.83 11.38 4.50
CA ASP A 19 -7.58 11.74 3.10
C ASP A 19 -6.09 11.94 2.82
N GLU A 20 -5.37 12.58 3.74
CA GLU A 20 -3.92 12.71 3.66
C GLU A 20 -3.25 11.33 3.66
N ALA A 21 -3.63 10.44 4.58
CA ALA A 21 -3.09 9.09 4.66
C ALA A 21 -3.32 8.29 3.36
N VAL A 22 -4.52 8.41 2.76
CA VAL A 22 -4.84 7.76 1.48
C VAL A 22 -3.99 8.33 0.33
N ARG A 23 -3.77 9.65 0.31
CA ARG A 23 -2.91 10.31 -0.70
C ARG A 23 -1.46 9.90 -0.54
N THR A 24 -0.95 9.82 0.68
CA THR A 24 0.42 9.37 0.95
C THR A 24 0.62 7.90 0.58
N ALA A 25 -0.34 7.03 0.90
CA ALA A 25 -0.29 5.62 0.49
C ALA A 25 -0.28 5.48 -1.05
N GLN A 26 -1.08 6.31 -1.74
CA GLN A 26 -1.08 6.39 -3.21
C GLN A 26 0.28 6.83 -3.75
N PHE A 27 0.90 7.85 -3.12
CA PHE A 27 2.22 8.34 -3.49
C PHE A 27 3.28 7.24 -3.39
N VAL A 28 3.38 6.56 -2.23
CA VAL A 28 4.33 5.46 -2.02
C VAL A 28 4.15 4.37 -3.07
N ARG A 29 2.90 3.92 -3.27
CA ARG A 29 2.57 2.88 -4.25
C ARG A 29 2.98 3.28 -5.68
N ASN A 30 2.72 4.52 -6.08
CA ASN A 30 3.07 5.00 -7.42
C ASN A 30 4.58 5.19 -7.59
N LYS A 31 5.30 5.66 -6.57
CA LYS A 31 6.77 5.73 -6.57
C LYS A 31 7.40 4.34 -6.71
N CYS A 32 6.89 3.33 -6.01
CA CYS A 32 7.34 1.95 -6.17
C CYS A 32 7.11 1.43 -7.60
N ILE A 33 5.95 1.71 -8.22
CA ILE A 33 5.71 1.35 -9.63
C ILE A 33 6.70 2.08 -10.53
N ARG A 34 6.94 3.38 -10.30
CA ARG A 34 7.88 4.16 -11.12
C ARG A 34 9.30 3.61 -11.02
N PHE A 35 9.76 3.33 -9.79
CA PHE A 35 11.06 2.72 -9.54
C PHE A 35 11.22 1.37 -10.26
N TRP A 36 10.19 0.52 -10.26
CA TRP A 36 10.20 -0.73 -11.02
C TRP A 36 10.22 -0.51 -12.54
N ILE A 37 9.53 0.51 -13.07
CA ILE A 37 9.57 0.84 -14.51
C ILE A 37 10.98 1.27 -14.92
N ASP A 38 11.63 2.10 -14.09
CA ASP A 38 12.94 2.69 -14.40
C ASP A 38 14.11 1.71 -14.25
N ASN A 39 13.93 0.60 -13.51
CA ASN A 39 15.01 -0.32 -13.15
C ASN A 39 14.68 -1.77 -13.51
N ARG A 40 15.56 -2.43 -14.28
CA ARG A 40 15.40 -3.85 -14.62
C ARG A 40 15.74 -4.75 -13.45
N GLY A 41 15.00 -5.85 -13.29
CA GLY A 41 15.27 -6.88 -12.28
C GLY A 41 14.82 -6.52 -10.86
N VAL A 42 14.10 -5.42 -10.67
CA VAL A 42 13.56 -5.01 -9.36
C VAL A 42 12.57 -6.04 -8.83
N GLY A 43 12.90 -6.64 -7.67
CA GLY A 43 12.04 -7.55 -6.94
C GLY A 43 11.31 -6.87 -5.77
N GLN A 44 10.50 -7.65 -5.05
CA GLN A 44 9.73 -7.14 -3.90
C GLN A 44 10.63 -6.55 -2.81
N LYS A 45 11.78 -7.18 -2.54
CA LYS A 45 12.74 -6.74 -1.52
C LYS A 45 13.30 -5.36 -1.84
N ASP A 46 13.56 -5.06 -3.10
CA ASP A 46 14.07 -3.76 -3.55
C ASP A 46 13.01 -2.68 -3.40
N LEU A 47 11.74 -3.00 -3.64
CA LEU A 47 10.64 -2.06 -3.40
C LEU A 47 10.47 -1.72 -1.93
N TYR A 48 10.71 -2.66 -1.00
CA TYR A 48 10.72 -2.35 0.43
C TYR A 48 11.86 -1.42 0.80
N ARG A 49 13.08 -1.67 0.29
CA ARG A 49 14.23 -0.76 0.50
C ARG A 49 13.96 0.64 -0.05
N HIS A 50 13.36 0.72 -1.23
CA HIS A 50 12.95 1.98 -1.83
C HIS A 50 11.92 2.72 -0.96
N SER A 51 10.95 2.01 -0.39
CA SER A 51 9.98 2.60 0.54
C SER A 51 10.64 3.18 1.81
N THR A 52 11.68 2.52 2.32
CA THR A 52 12.50 3.08 3.43
C THR A 52 13.19 4.38 3.01
N ALA A 53 13.81 4.42 1.84
CA ALA A 53 14.42 5.65 1.32
C ALA A 53 13.39 6.78 1.13
N LEU A 54 12.18 6.48 0.64
CA LEU A 54 11.10 7.47 0.53
C LEU A 54 10.66 8.02 1.90
N ARG A 55 10.71 7.20 2.96
CA ARG A 55 10.41 7.66 4.34
C ARG A 55 11.51 8.57 4.89
N GLU A 56 12.75 8.41 4.46
CA GLU A 56 13.87 9.28 4.82
C GLU A 56 13.80 10.61 4.06
N GLU A 57 13.41 10.57 2.78
CA GLU A 57 13.30 11.74 1.91
C GLU A 57 12.07 12.61 2.22
N PHE A 58 10.93 12.00 2.52
CA PHE A 58 9.65 12.70 2.65
C PHE A 58 9.06 12.55 4.06
N ALA A 59 9.00 13.66 4.80
CA ALA A 59 8.42 13.70 6.15
C ALA A 59 6.99 13.14 6.20
N PHE A 60 6.11 13.53 5.27
CA PHE A 60 4.74 13.04 5.22
C PHE A 60 4.63 11.52 4.98
N VAL A 61 5.62 10.90 4.31
CA VAL A 61 5.69 9.44 4.14
C VAL A 61 6.13 8.75 5.43
N LYS A 62 7.05 9.39 6.17
CA LYS A 62 7.46 8.93 7.50
C LYS A 62 6.26 8.86 8.45
N ASP A 63 5.40 9.89 8.42
CA ASP A 63 4.24 10.07 9.29
C ASP A 63 3.11 9.05 9.03
N LEU A 64 3.00 8.49 7.82
CA LEU A 64 1.97 7.50 7.46
C LEU A 64 2.06 6.17 8.25
N ASN A 65 3.14 5.91 8.99
CA ASN A 65 3.53 4.63 9.59
C ASN A 65 4.12 3.60 8.59
N SER A 66 5.06 2.78 9.08
CA SER A 66 5.79 1.79 8.28
C SER A 66 4.90 0.65 7.76
N SER A 67 3.88 0.22 8.51
CA SER A 67 2.99 -0.86 8.09
C SER A 67 2.09 -0.46 6.92
N ALA A 68 1.61 0.79 6.91
CA ALA A 68 0.84 1.35 5.79
C ALA A 68 1.72 1.58 4.55
N CYS A 69 2.98 1.99 4.74
CA CYS A 69 3.96 2.04 3.66
C CYS A 69 4.22 0.64 3.09
N GLN A 70 4.38 -0.37 3.95
CA GLN A 70 4.56 -1.76 3.54
C GLN A 70 3.35 -2.27 2.73
N ALA A 71 2.13 -2.04 3.20
CA ALA A 71 0.92 -2.43 2.47
C ALA A 71 0.84 -1.74 1.09
N SER A 72 1.31 -0.49 0.99
CA SER A 72 1.39 0.24 -0.28
C SER A 72 2.40 -0.38 -1.25
N VAL A 73 3.55 -0.84 -0.74
CA VAL A 73 4.56 -1.59 -1.50
C VAL A 73 4.00 -2.94 -1.97
N GLU A 74 3.34 -3.68 -1.08
CA GLU A 74 2.71 -4.97 -1.41
C GLU A 74 1.69 -4.81 -2.53
N ARG A 75 0.85 -3.77 -2.48
CA ARG A 75 -0.11 -3.44 -3.55
C ARG A 75 0.57 -3.10 -4.87
N ALA A 76 1.72 -2.43 -4.84
CA ALA A 76 2.52 -2.18 -6.03
C ALA A 76 3.05 -3.50 -6.61
N TYR A 77 3.64 -4.34 -5.75
CA TYR A 77 4.21 -5.61 -6.13
C TYR A 77 3.17 -6.60 -6.64
N SER A 78 1.96 -6.68 -6.05
CA SER A 78 0.89 -7.54 -6.55
C SER A 78 0.49 -7.19 -7.99
N ALA A 79 0.52 -5.91 -8.37
CA ALA A 79 0.26 -5.51 -9.75
C ALA A 79 1.36 -5.98 -10.70
N ILE A 80 2.63 -5.85 -10.27
CA ILE A 80 3.81 -6.30 -11.01
C ILE A 80 3.82 -7.83 -11.17
N ALA A 81 3.62 -8.56 -10.07
CA ALA A 81 3.58 -10.01 -10.05
C ALA A 81 2.46 -10.54 -10.96
N ARG A 82 1.25 -9.96 -10.88
CA ARG A 82 0.14 -10.33 -11.77
C ARG A 82 0.48 -10.12 -13.25
N PHE A 83 1.19 -9.04 -13.58
CA PHE A 83 1.63 -8.80 -14.95
C PHE A 83 2.57 -9.91 -15.44
N TYR A 84 3.60 -10.26 -14.66
CA TYR A 84 4.51 -11.34 -15.01
C TYR A 84 3.83 -12.70 -15.06
N ASP A 85 2.93 -13.01 -14.13
CA ASP A 85 2.16 -14.25 -14.12
C ASP A 85 1.30 -14.39 -15.37
N ASN A 86 0.64 -13.30 -15.80
CA ASN A 86 -0.15 -13.27 -17.03
C ASN A 86 0.71 -13.45 -18.29
N CYS A 87 1.94 -12.91 -18.28
CA CYS A 87 2.92 -13.13 -19.34
C CYS A 87 3.33 -14.61 -19.38
N LYS A 88 3.71 -15.19 -18.24
CA LYS A 88 4.11 -16.60 -18.12
C LYS A 88 3.00 -17.57 -18.53
N LYS A 89 1.75 -17.28 -18.17
CA LYS A 89 0.57 -18.09 -18.51
C LYS A 89 0.06 -17.87 -19.94
N ALA A 90 0.70 -17.01 -20.73
CA ALA A 90 0.29 -16.68 -22.09
C ALA A 90 -1.20 -16.26 -22.23
N VAL A 91 -1.79 -15.64 -21.20
CA VAL A 91 -3.21 -15.22 -21.18
C VAL A 91 -3.58 -14.37 -22.40
N PRO A 92 -4.62 -14.70 -23.17
CA PRO A 92 -5.01 -13.93 -24.35
C PRO A 92 -5.43 -12.49 -23.97
N GLY A 93 -5.11 -11.52 -24.83
CA GLY A 93 -5.45 -10.11 -24.64
C GLY A 93 -4.46 -9.30 -23.79
N LYS A 94 -4.96 -8.26 -23.11
CA LYS A 94 -4.12 -7.32 -22.34
C LYS A 94 -3.58 -7.98 -21.07
N LYS A 95 -2.26 -8.16 -20.99
CA LYS A 95 -1.56 -8.72 -19.81
C LYS A 95 -1.70 -7.87 -18.54
N GLY A 96 -2.10 -6.61 -18.68
CA GLY A 96 -2.41 -5.70 -17.57
C GLY A 96 -1.16 -5.08 -16.95
N TYR A 97 -0.33 -4.42 -17.77
CA TYR A 97 0.87 -3.70 -17.30
C TYR A 97 0.54 -2.76 -16.14
N PRO A 98 1.36 -2.71 -15.07
CA PRO A 98 1.09 -1.85 -13.92
C PRO A 98 1.00 -0.36 -14.31
N THR A 99 -0.10 0.29 -13.95
CA THR A 99 -0.31 1.73 -14.18
C THR A 99 -0.32 2.50 -12.87
N PHE A 100 -0.08 3.82 -12.93
CA PHE A 100 -0.21 4.71 -11.77
C PHE A 100 -1.67 4.88 -11.37
N LYS A 101 -1.93 4.86 -10.06
CA LYS A 101 -3.27 5.17 -9.53
C LYS A 101 -3.47 6.67 -9.48
N LYS A 102 -4.59 7.13 -10.04
CA LYS A 102 -5.04 8.54 -9.94
C LYS A 102 -5.89 8.78 -8.70
N ASN A 103 -6.77 7.82 -8.38
CA ASN A 103 -7.72 7.91 -7.27
C ASN A 103 -7.61 6.65 -6.39
N SER A 104 -7.03 6.79 -5.21
CA SER A 104 -7.11 5.80 -4.13
C SER A 104 -8.23 6.16 -3.17
N ARG A 105 -8.86 5.13 -2.58
CA ARG A 105 -9.99 5.27 -1.64
C ARG A 105 -9.75 4.56 -0.32
N SER A 106 -8.58 3.95 -0.16
CA SER A 106 -8.24 3.18 1.04
C SER A 106 -6.75 3.22 1.32
N VAL A 107 -6.45 3.31 2.60
CA VAL A 107 -5.16 3.01 3.20
C VAL A 107 -5.35 1.79 4.09
N GLU A 108 -4.38 0.87 4.07
CA GLU A 108 -4.41 -0.31 4.93
C GLU A 108 -3.33 -0.16 5.99
N TYR A 109 -3.72 -0.47 7.21
CA TYR A 109 -2.85 -0.42 8.36
C TYR A 109 -2.85 -1.79 9.03
N LYS A 110 -1.68 -2.41 9.11
CA LYS A 110 -1.51 -3.70 9.79
C LYS A 110 -1.09 -3.43 11.23
N VAL A 111 -1.80 -4.04 12.18
CA VAL A 111 -1.40 -4.07 13.60
C VAL A 111 -0.64 -5.36 13.83
N SER A 112 0.61 -5.28 14.28
CA SER A 112 1.42 -6.44 14.67
C SER A 112 1.31 -6.73 16.17
N GLY A 113 1.40 -8.01 16.57
CA GLY A 113 1.48 -8.44 17.98
C GLY A 113 0.32 -9.30 18.49
N TRP A 114 0.47 -9.90 19.67
CA TRP A 114 -0.57 -10.66 20.36
C TRP A 114 -1.66 -9.74 20.92
N LYS A 115 -2.92 -10.17 20.86
CA LYS A 115 -4.07 -9.43 21.41
C LYS A 115 -4.70 -10.26 22.53
N LEU A 116 -4.76 -9.66 23.72
CA LEU A 116 -5.18 -10.30 24.97
C LEU A 116 -6.72 -10.39 25.14
N SER A 117 -7.50 -9.66 24.33
CA SER A 117 -8.95 -9.50 24.46
C SER A 117 -9.60 -9.30 23.08
N GLU A 118 -10.75 -9.92 22.87
CA GLU A 118 -11.37 -10.11 21.56
C GLU A 118 -12.27 -8.97 21.08
N THR A 119 -12.94 -8.22 21.98
CA THR A 119 -13.86 -7.12 21.59
C THR A 119 -13.20 -5.75 21.59
N ARG A 120 -11.95 -5.70 22.10
CA ARG A 120 -11.30 -4.53 22.74
C ARG A 120 -12.09 -3.91 23.91
N LYS A 121 -13.17 -4.54 24.39
CA LYS A 121 -13.99 -4.00 25.48
C LYS A 121 -13.72 -4.64 26.85
N GLN A 122 -13.45 -5.96 26.95
CA GLN A 122 -12.99 -6.67 28.18
C GLN A 122 -12.23 -7.97 27.85
N ILE A 123 -11.37 -8.42 28.77
CA ILE A 123 -10.42 -9.57 28.66
C ILE A 123 -11.10 -10.89 28.99
#